data_AF-A0A6L8C471-F1
#
_entry.id   AF-A0A6L8C471-F1
#
_cell.length_a   1.000
_cell.length_b   1.000
_cell.length_c   1.000
_cell.angle_alpha   90.00
_cell.angle_beta   90.00
_cell.angle_gamma   90.00
#
_symmetry.space_group_name_H-M   'P 1'
#
loop_
_entity.id
_entity.type
_entity.pdbx_description
1 polymer ?
#
loop_
_entity_poly.entity_id
_entity_poly.type
_entity_poly.pdbx_seq_one_letter_code
_entity_poly.pdbx_strand_id
1 'polypeptide(L)'
;YNLGVDEIDIPSGPKFIYQGSLGDRGAHRADIILPAAAYTEEAGIFVNTEGRPQLASKATFPVGEAKENWAIIRALSGKLGMPLEYNSQIQLRLKLAEEFPHLMEIDTVRENELQPIETVQAGNAEFKNVINDFYLTNPIARASAVMAELSYLTRTRDGEFNEAA
;
A
#
# COMPACT_ATOMS: atom_id res chain seq x y z
N TYR A 1 14.49 1.90 0.21
CA TYR A 1 13.55 1.17 1.09
C TYR A 1 12.20 1.21 0.41
N ASN A 2 11.54 0.07 0.24
CA ASN A 2 10.23 -0.05 -0.40
C ASN A 2 9.26 -0.66 0.62
N LEU A 3 8.11 0.01 0.81
CA LEU A 3 7.06 -0.41 1.73
C LEU A 3 5.84 -0.86 0.92
N GLY A 4 5.81 -2.14 0.54
CA GLY A 4 4.69 -2.78 -0.14
C GLY A 4 4.35 -2.19 -1.51
N VAL A 5 5.31 -1.57 -2.20
CA VAL A 5 5.09 -0.97 -3.51
C VAL A 5 5.56 -1.93 -4.60
N ASP A 6 4.59 -2.47 -5.34
CA ASP A 6 4.81 -3.42 -6.43
C ASP A 6 4.36 -2.88 -7.81
N GLU A 7 3.80 -1.67 -7.87
CA GLU A 7 3.25 -1.08 -9.11
C GLU A 7 4.26 -0.29 -9.96
N ILE A 8 5.53 -0.23 -9.54
CA ILE A 8 6.57 0.55 -10.23
C ILE A 8 7.71 -0.35 -10.67
N ASP A 9 8.35 0.01 -11.78
CA ASP A 9 9.63 -0.59 -12.16
C ASP A 9 10.72 -0.13 -11.20
N ILE A 10 11.43 -1.10 -10.64
CA ILE A 10 12.51 -0.83 -9.69
C ILE A 10 13.82 -0.81 -10.45
N PRO A 11 14.51 0.34 -10.52
CA PRO A 11 15.75 0.44 -11.26
C PRO A 11 16.83 -0.45 -10.64
N SER A 12 17.74 -0.94 -11.49
CA SER A 12 19.01 -1.53 -11.03
C SER A 12 19.79 -0.49 -10.23
N GLY A 13 20.42 -0.87 -9.12
CA GLY A 13 21.14 0.10 -8.30
C GLY A 13 21.45 -0.42 -6.90
N PRO A 14 21.33 0.41 -5.85
CA PRO A 14 21.78 0.07 -4.50
C PRO A 14 20.99 -1.10 -3.90
N LYS A 15 21.46 -1.57 -2.73
CA LYS A 15 20.75 -2.59 -1.95
C LYS A 15 19.29 -2.21 -1.75
N PHE A 16 18.40 -3.10 -2.15
CA PHE A 16 16.96 -2.91 -2.12
C PHE A 16 16.34 -3.72 -0.97
N ILE A 17 15.68 -3.01 -0.07
CA ILE A 17 14.91 -3.60 1.03
C ILE A 17 13.44 -3.49 0.67
N TYR A 18 12.75 -4.63 0.65
CA TYR A 18 11.31 -4.72 0.48
C TYR A 18 10.66 -5.13 1.80
N GLN A 19 9.71 -4.33 2.27
CA GLN A 19 8.83 -4.67 3.39
C GLN A 19 7.41 -4.83 2.86
N GLY A 20 6.84 -6.03 2.93
CA GLY A 20 5.50 -6.30 2.41
C GLY A 20 4.95 -7.64 2.87
N SER A 21 3.66 -7.84 2.66
CA SER A 21 2.92 -9.05 3.05
C SER A 21 2.89 -10.12 1.97
N LEU A 22 3.08 -9.73 0.70
CA LEU A 22 3.12 -10.62 -0.45
C LEU A 22 4.38 -10.35 -1.27
N GLY A 23 4.86 -11.38 -1.95
CA GLY A 23 5.97 -11.24 -2.88
C GLY A 23 5.47 -11.09 -4.32
N ASP A 24 5.68 -9.93 -4.92
CA ASP A 24 5.48 -9.69 -6.34
C ASP A 24 6.74 -8.99 -6.92
N ARG A 25 6.60 -8.12 -7.92
CA ARG A 25 7.69 -7.39 -8.58
C ARG A 25 8.70 -6.79 -7.60
N GLY A 26 8.22 -6.18 -6.52
CA GLY A 26 9.04 -5.55 -5.49
C GLY A 26 9.91 -6.54 -4.71
N ALA A 27 9.31 -7.64 -4.28
CA ALA A 27 10.02 -8.69 -3.57
C ALA A 27 11.00 -9.45 -4.47
N HIS A 28 10.67 -9.69 -5.74
CA HIS A 28 11.54 -10.38 -6.70
C HIS A 28 12.86 -9.65 -6.95
N ARG A 29 12.85 -8.32 -6.90
CA ARG A 29 14.08 -7.51 -6.99
C ARG A 29 14.82 -7.42 -5.66
N ALA A 30 14.22 -7.75 -4.53
CA ALA A 30 14.79 -7.39 -3.24
C ALA A 30 16.08 -8.14 -2.89
N ASP A 31 17.05 -7.40 -2.35
CA ASP A 31 18.25 -7.98 -1.72
C ASP A 31 17.93 -8.46 -0.30
N ILE A 32 16.96 -7.80 0.36
CA ILE A 32 16.48 -8.12 1.71
C ILE A 32 14.95 -7.99 1.72
N ILE A 33 14.28 -9.02 2.23
CA ILE A 33 12.83 -9.03 2.44
C ILE A 33 12.55 -8.98 3.94
N LEU A 34 11.69 -8.05 4.35
CA LEU A 34 11.16 -7.91 5.70
C LEU A 34 9.66 -8.27 5.67
N PRO A 35 9.27 -9.49 6.09
CA PRO A 35 7.88 -9.94 6.00
C PRO A 35 6.98 -9.12 6.93
N ALA A 36 5.97 -8.49 6.36
CA ALA A 36 5.03 -7.63 7.07
C ALA A 36 3.61 -8.19 7.10
N ALA A 37 2.83 -7.71 8.06
CA ALA A 37 1.42 -8.04 8.19
C ALA A 37 0.59 -7.56 6.97
N ALA A 38 -0.38 -8.36 6.55
CA ALA A 38 -1.44 -7.91 5.64
C ALA A 38 -2.45 -7.00 6.35
N TYR A 39 -3.32 -6.32 5.59
CA TYR A 39 -4.32 -5.40 6.14
C TYR A 39 -5.30 -6.04 7.13
N THR A 40 -5.50 -7.36 7.06
CA THR A 40 -6.34 -8.13 8.00
C THR A 40 -5.60 -8.57 9.27
N GLU A 41 -4.28 -8.38 9.32
CA GLU A 41 -3.38 -8.93 10.34
C GLU A 41 -2.78 -7.86 11.26
N GLU A 42 -3.06 -6.59 10.98
CA GLU A 42 -2.66 -5.47 11.81
C GLU A 42 -3.81 -4.48 11.97
N ALA A 43 -3.83 -3.78 13.09
CA ALA A 43 -4.71 -2.63 13.22
C ALA A 43 -4.07 -1.43 12.51
N GLY A 44 -4.85 -0.65 11.77
CA GLY A 44 -4.35 0.45 10.96
C GLY A 44 -5.35 1.58 10.85
N ILE A 45 -4.90 2.76 10.45
CA ILE A 45 -5.76 3.87 10.05
C ILE A 45 -5.61 4.00 8.54
N PHE A 46 -6.71 3.87 7.82
CA PHE A 46 -6.78 4.06 6.37
C PHE A 46 -7.62 5.28 6.07
N VAL A 47 -7.20 6.10 5.11
CA VAL A 47 -7.97 7.26 4.68
C VAL A 47 -8.47 7.00 3.26
N ASN A 48 -9.78 7.11 3.05
CA ASN A 48 -10.38 6.90 1.74
C ASN A 48 -10.33 8.19 0.87
N THR A 49 -10.87 8.13 -0.34
CA THR A 49 -10.78 9.24 -1.32
C THR A 49 -11.59 10.48 -0.95
N GLU A 50 -12.59 10.38 -0.07
CA GLU A 50 -13.32 11.53 0.49
C GLU A 50 -12.61 12.13 1.72
N GLY A 51 -11.47 11.57 2.13
CA GLY A 51 -10.67 12.05 3.25
C GLY A 51 -11.10 11.51 4.61
N ARG A 52 -11.94 10.47 4.68
CA ARG A 52 -12.41 9.87 5.94
C ARG A 52 -11.36 8.91 6.51
N PRO A 53 -10.84 9.14 7.73
CA PRO A 53 -10.01 8.17 8.43
C PRO A 53 -10.86 7.03 8.99
N GLN A 54 -10.45 5.79 8.76
CA GLN A 54 -11.15 4.57 9.14
C GLN A 54 -10.22 3.67 9.93
N LEU A 55 -10.74 3.09 11.02
CA LEU A 55 -9.97 2.18 11.86
C LEU A 55 -10.14 0.74 11.40
N ALA A 56 -9.07 0.13 10.89
CA ALA A 56 -9.01 -1.29 10.66
C ALA A 56 -8.68 -2.03 11.96
N SER A 57 -9.45 -3.07 12.27
CA SER A 57 -9.18 -3.98 13.38
C SER A 57 -8.50 -5.24 12.88
N LYS A 58 -7.55 -5.73 13.68
CA LYS A 58 -6.86 -6.99 13.42
C LYS A 58 -7.84 -8.15 13.51
N ALA A 59 -7.99 -8.92 12.44
CA ALA A 59 -8.83 -10.13 12.40
C ALA A 59 -8.03 -11.40 12.75
N THR A 60 -6.75 -11.44 12.36
CA THR A 60 -5.86 -12.59 12.58
C THR A 60 -4.44 -12.11 12.91
N PHE A 61 -3.54 -12.97 13.33
CA PHE A 61 -2.14 -12.59 13.57
C PHE A 61 -1.31 -12.68 12.28
N PRO A 62 -0.22 -11.91 12.16
CA PRO A 62 0.69 -12.03 11.02
C PRO A 62 1.21 -13.47 10.85
N VAL A 63 1.29 -13.94 9.61
CA VAL A 63 1.70 -15.33 9.32
C VAL A 63 3.19 -15.54 9.60
N GLY A 64 3.51 -16.64 10.27
CA GLY A 64 4.89 -17.07 10.51
C GLY A 64 5.70 -16.06 11.34
N GLU A 65 6.80 -15.58 10.77
CA GLU A 65 7.67 -14.59 11.43
C GLU A 65 7.34 -13.13 11.06
N ALA A 66 6.29 -12.90 10.28
CA ALA A 66 5.86 -11.56 9.91
C ALA A 66 5.54 -10.72 11.15
N LYS A 67 5.71 -9.40 11.03
CA LYS A 67 5.43 -8.42 12.08
C LYS A 67 4.55 -7.30 11.56
N GLU A 68 3.87 -6.60 12.46
CA GLU A 68 3.13 -5.38 12.13
C GLU A 68 4.08 -4.35 11.50
N ASN A 69 3.59 -3.61 10.49
CA ASN A 69 4.41 -2.76 9.63
C ASN A 69 5.22 -1.73 10.42
N TRP A 70 4.58 -1.10 11.41
CA TRP A 70 5.22 -0.10 12.26
C TRP A 70 6.32 -0.69 13.15
N ALA A 71 6.15 -1.95 13.60
CA ALA A 71 7.08 -2.61 14.49
C ALA A 71 8.40 -2.94 13.77
N ILE A 72 8.33 -3.31 12.49
CA ILE A 72 9.50 -3.53 11.63
C ILE A 72 10.31 -2.24 11.51
N ILE A 73 9.66 -1.13 11.16
CA ILE A 73 10.28 0.18 11.02
C ILE A 73 10.89 0.63 12.35
N ARG A 74 10.17 0.45 13.45
CA ARG A 74 10.65 0.76 14.80
C ARG A 74 11.88 -0.07 15.18
N ALA A 75 11.90 -1.36 14.90
CA ALA A 75 13.05 -2.22 15.19
C ALA A 75 14.26 -1.82 14.33
N LEU A 76 14.05 -1.56 13.03
CA LEU A 76 15.08 -1.09 12.11
C LEU A 76 15.70 0.23 12.57
N SER A 77 14.89 1.17 13.03
CA SER A 77 15.36 2.46 13.53
C SER A 77 16.38 2.31 14.67
N GLY A 78 16.16 1.37 15.59
CA GLY A 78 17.10 1.06 16.66
C GLY A 78 18.39 0.43 16.16
N LYS A 79 18.32 -0.44 15.14
CA LYS A 79 19.50 -1.06 14.52
C LYS A 79 20.36 -0.05 13.76
N LEU A 80 19.76 1.02 13.26
CA LEU A 80 20.46 2.13 12.59
C LEU A 80 21.00 3.19 13.57
N GLY A 81 20.81 3.01 14.89
CA GLY A 81 21.23 3.99 15.89
C GLY A 81 20.36 5.24 15.96
N MET A 82 19.17 5.21 15.34
CA MET A 82 18.20 6.31 15.31
C MET A 82 16.83 5.85 15.83
N PRO A 83 16.73 5.39 17.09
CA PRO A 83 15.50 4.76 17.59
C PRO A 83 14.33 5.74 17.61
N LEU A 84 13.22 5.37 16.97
CA LEU A 84 11.97 6.12 17.05
C LEU A 84 11.41 6.08 18.48
N GLU A 85 10.84 7.18 18.95
CA GLU A 85 10.43 7.35 20.35
C GLU A 85 9.01 6.82 20.63
N TYR A 86 8.70 5.62 20.14
CA TYR A 86 7.48 4.90 20.47
C TYR A 86 7.78 3.40 20.51
N ASN A 87 7.19 2.67 21.44
CA ASN A 87 7.38 1.23 21.62
C ASN A 87 6.05 0.45 21.60
N SER A 88 4.93 1.14 21.35
CA SER A 88 3.62 0.54 21.20
C SER A 88 2.80 1.25 20.13
N GLN A 89 1.80 0.57 19.59
CA GLN A 89 0.86 1.16 18.63
C GLN A 89 0.11 2.36 19.22
N ILE A 90 -0.19 2.34 20.52
CA ILE A 90 -0.83 3.46 21.22
C ILE A 90 0.08 4.69 21.20
N GLN A 91 1.37 4.53 21.53
CA GLN A 91 2.33 5.64 21.49
C GLN A 91 2.52 6.18 20.07
N LEU A 92 2.53 5.30 19.05
CA LEU A 92 2.55 5.73 17.66
C LEU A 92 1.31 6.57 17.31
N ARG A 93 0.11 6.13 17.72
CA ARG A 93 -1.12 6.88 17.48
C ARG A 93 -1.14 8.23 18.21
N LEU A 94 -0.60 8.30 19.42
CA LEU A 94 -0.45 9.58 20.13
C LEU A 94 0.45 10.55 19.37
N LYS A 95 1.60 10.07 18.85
CA LYS A 95 2.46 10.90 17.98
C LYS A 95 1.76 11.32 16.69
N LEU A 96 1.00 10.43 16.06
CA LEU A 96 0.18 10.78 14.89
C LEU A 96 -0.88 11.82 15.22
N ALA A 97 -1.50 11.75 16.41
CA ALA A 97 -2.51 12.72 16.85
C ALA A 97 -1.89 14.11 17.11
N GLU A 98 -0.66 14.15 17.64
CA GLU A 98 0.08 15.40 17.86
C GLU A 98 0.43 16.09 16.55
N GLU A 99 0.88 15.35 15.54
CA GLU A 99 1.34 15.91 14.27
C GLU A 99 0.20 16.10 13.25
N PHE A 100 -0.75 15.16 13.22
CA PHE A 100 -1.84 15.10 12.25
C PHE A 100 -3.18 14.80 12.94
N PRO A 101 -3.74 15.76 13.71
CA PRO A 101 -4.93 15.54 14.53
C PRO A 101 -6.16 15.08 13.73
N HIS A 102 -6.27 15.50 12.46
CA HIS A 102 -7.35 15.09 11.57
C HIS A 102 -7.39 13.58 11.32
N LEU A 103 -6.28 12.85 11.46
CA LEU A 103 -6.29 11.38 11.35
C LEU A 103 -7.01 10.69 12.51
N MET A 104 -7.25 11.41 13.62
CA MET A 104 -7.99 10.90 14.79
C MET A 104 -9.50 11.21 14.71
N GLU A 105 -9.94 11.98 13.71
CA GLU A 105 -11.36 12.23 13.43
C GLU A 105 -11.97 11.00 12.72
N ILE A 106 -11.96 9.86 13.41
CA ILE A 106 -12.39 8.56 12.87
C ILE A 106 -13.84 8.65 12.37
N ASP A 107 -14.07 8.07 11.20
CA ASP A 107 -15.34 8.03 10.48
C ASP A 107 -15.95 9.40 10.18
N THR A 108 -15.15 10.47 10.20
CA THR A 108 -15.58 11.84 9.88
C THR A 108 -14.97 12.31 8.56
N VAL A 109 -15.78 12.96 7.71
CA VAL A 109 -15.30 13.66 6.52
C VAL A 109 -15.11 15.11 6.90
N ARG A 110 -13.89 15.61 6.71
CA ARG A 110 -13.56 17.00 6.97
C ARG A 110 -14.00 17.88 5.80
N GLU A 111 -14.68 18.97 6.12
CA GLU A 111 -14.92 20.03 5.15
C GLU A 111 -13.64 20.86 4.97
N ASN A 112 -13.18 20.98 3.73
CA ASN A 112 -12.01 21.78 3.38
C ASN A 112 -12.47 22.97 2.52
N GLU A 113 -11.90 24.14 2.77
CA GLU A 113 -12.09 25.28 1.88
C GLU A 113 -11.38 25.04 0.55
N LEU A 114 -12.04 25.40 -0.56
CA LEU A 114 -11.43 25.32 -1.88
C LEU A 114 -10.29 26.34 -1.96
N GLN A 115 -9.07 25.85 -2.11
CA GLN A 115 -7.91 26.69 -2.37
C GLN A 115 -7.68 26.79 -3.89
N PRO A 116 -7.72 28.00 -4.48
CA PRO A 116 -7.39 28.17 -5.89
C PRO A 116 -5.95 27.70 -6.14
N ILE A 117 -5.78 26.83 -7.12
CA ILE A 117 -4.46 26.43 -7.62
C ILE A 117 -4.08 27.30 -8.82
N GLU A 118 -2.80 27.54 -9.00
CA GLU A 118 -2.31 28.17 -10.23
C GLU A 118 -2.69 27.30 -11.43
N THR A 119 -3.31 27.93 -12.42
CA THR A 119 -3.67 27.24 -13.65
C THR A 119 -2.46 27.21 -14.57
N VAL A 120 -2.15 26.03 -15.09
CA VAL A 120 -1.15 25.84 -16.14
C VAL A 120 -1.86 25.57 -17.45
N GLN A 121 -1.24 25.96 -18.56
CA GLN A 121 -1.74 25.61 -19.88
C GLN A 121 -1.74 24.08 -20.03
N ALA A 122 -2.88 23.49 -20.38
CA ALA A 122 -2.99 22.07 -20.62
C ALA A 122 -2.07 21.67 -21.80
N GLY A 123 -1.35 20.55 -21.64
CA GLY A 123 -0.59 19.94 -22.73
C GLY A 123 -1.50 19.22 -23.73
N ASN A 124 -0.93 18.86 -24.87
CA ASN A 124 -1.60 18.01 -25.87
C ASN A 124 -1.32 16.53 -25.55
N ALA A 125 -2.16 15.92 -24.73
CA ALA A 125 -2.10 14.50 -24.41
C ALA A 125 -3.50 13.87 -24.37
N GLU A 126 -3.57 12.56 -24.62
CA GLU A 126 -4.79 11.78 -24.50
C GLU A 126 -4.92 11.17 -23.10
N PHE A 127 -6.15 11.11 -22.57
CA PHE A 127 -6.43 10.37 -21.35
C PHE A 127 -6.28 8.88 -21.59
N LYS A 128 -5.56 8.21 -20.68
CA LYS A 128 -5.34 6.76 -20.72
C LYS A 128 -5.95 6.12 -19.48
N ASN A 129 -6.40 4.88 -19.62
CA ASN A 129 -6.75 4.08 -18.45
C ASN A 129 -5.49 3.80 -17.65
N VAL A 130 -5.51 4.19 -16.37
CA VAL A 130 -4.43 3.91 -15.42
C VAL A 130 -4.52 2.45 -14.93
N ILE A 131 -5.73 1.90 -14.88
CA ILE A 131 -6.01 0.53 -14.49
C ILE A 131 -6.36 -0.26 -15.76
N ASN A 132 -5.47 -1.16 -16.16
CA ASN A 132 -5.66 -1.99 -17.36
C ASN A 132 -6.42 -3.29 -17.06
N ASP A 133 -6.34 -3.78 -15.82
CA ASP A 133 -7.08 -4.95 -15.35
C ASP A 133 -7.61 -4.66 -13.94
N PHE A 134 -8.94 -4.57 -13.83
CA PHE A 134 -9.63 -4.29 -12.58
C PHE A 134 -9.39 -5.37 -11.51
N TYR A 135 -9.20 -6.63 -11.91
CA TYR A 135 -9.05 -7.76 -11.00
C TYR A 135 -7.61 -7.93 -10.52
N LEU A 136 -6.61 -7.30 -11.15
CA LEU A 136 -5.19 -7.51 -10.87
C LEU A 136 -4.46 -6.21 -10.43
N THR A 137 -5.15 -5.38 -9.65
CA THR A 137 -4.71 -4.00 -9.31
C THR A 137 -3.64 -3.90 -8.24
N ASN A 138 -3.40 -4.94 -7.44
CA ASN A 138 -2.46 -4.93 -6.34
C ASN A 138 -1.93 -6.35 -6.04
N PRO A 139 -0.88 -6.49 -5.21
CA PRO A 139 -0.27 -7.80 -4.92
C PRO A 139 -1.22 -8.85 -4.33
N ILE A 140 -2.18 -8.44 -3.49
CA ILE A 140 -3.16 -9.37 -2.89
C ILE A 140 -4.06 -9.94 -4.00
N ALA A 141 -4.53 -9.05 -4.88
CA ALA A 141 -5.38 -9.45 -6.00
C ALA A 141 -4.61 -10.32 -7.01
N ARG A 142 -3.35 -9.97 -7.31
CA ARG A 142 -2.49 -10.74 -8.23
C ARG A 142 -2.10 -12.13 -7.70
N ALA A 143 -2.01 -12.31 -6.39
CA ALA A 143 -1.80 -13.62 -5.79
C ALA A 143 -3.08 -14.46 -5.66
N SER A 144 -4.26 -13.90 -5.96
CA SER A 144 -5.53 -14.59 -5.82
C SER A 144 -5.89 -15.39 -7.08
N ALA A 145 -6.05 -16.71 -6.92
CA ALA A 145 -6.52 -17.59 -7.98
C ALA A 145 -7.92 -17.19 -8.50
N VAL A 146 -8.80 -16.71 -7.61
CA VAL A 146 -10.15 -16.26 -7.98
C VAL A 146 -10.10 -15.01 -8.85
N MET A 147 -9.23 -14.05 -8.51
CA MET A 147 -9.09 -12.84 -9.31
C MET A 147 -8.46 -13.11 -10.67
N ALA A 148 -7.51 -14.06 -10.74
CA ALA A 148 -6.94 -14.52 -12.00
C ALA A 148 -8.00 -15.14 -12.92
N GLU A 149 -8.91 -15.95 -12.38
CA GLU A 149 -10.04 -16.51 -13.12
C GLU A 149 -11.00 -15.42 -13.62
N LEU A 150 -11.35 -14.44 -12.79
CA LEU A 150 -12.23 -13.33 -13.20
C LEU A 150 -11.59 -12.47 -14.31
N SER A 151 -10.30 -12.14 -14.21
CA SER A 151 -9.54 -11.47 -15.27
C SER A 151 -9.60 -12.25 -16.59
N TYR A 152 -9.40 -13.57 -16.53
CA TYR A 152 -9.49 -14.44 -17.70
C TYR A 152 -10.89 -14.39 -18.33
N LEU A 153 -11.94 -14.59 -17.53
CA LEU A 153 -13.32 -14.59 -18.01
C LEU A 153 -13.70 -13.24 -18.64
N THR A 154 -13.29 -12.12 -18.07
CA THR A 154 -13.54 -10.78 -18.64
C THR A 154 -12.88 -10.61 -19.99
N ARG A 155 -11.59 -10.97 -20.13
CA ARG A 155 -10.89 -10.88 -21.42
C ARG A 155 -11.52 -11.77 -22.51
N THR A 156 -11.97 -12.98 -22.14
CA THR A 156 -12.66 -13.87 -23.09
C THR A 156 -14.04 -13.36 -23.50
N ARG A 157 -14.80 -12.75 -22.58
CA ARG A 157 -16.11 -12.15 -22.87
C ARG A 157 -16.00 -10.96 -23.82
N ASP A 158 -14.96 -10.14 -23.64
CA ASP A 158 -14.80 -8.89 -24.37
C ASP A 158 -14.09 -9.09 -25.73
N GLY A 159 -13.80 -10.35 -26.11
CA GLY A 159 -13.25 -10.71 -27.42
C GLY A 159 -11.75 -10.48 -27.58
N GLU A 160 -11.02 -10.16 -26.49
CA GLU A 160 -9.59 -9.84 -26.50
C GLU A 160 -8.66 -11.07 -26.51
N PHE A 161 -9.15 -12.20 -27.04
CA PHE A 161 -8.33 -13.38 -27.27
C PHE A 161 -7.82 -13.38 -28.72
N ASN A 162 -6.76 -12.62 -29.00
CA ASN A 162 -5.87 -12.98 -30.10
C ASN A 162 -4.90 -14.04 -29.55
N GLU A 163 -5.06 -15.26 -30.05
CA GLU A 163 -4.16 -16.39 -29.79
C GLU A 163 -2.69 -15.98 -29.99
N ALA A 164 -1.92 -15.99 -28.92
CA ALA A 164 -0.47 -16.11 -29.01
C ALA A 164 -0.14 -17.61 -28.98
N ALA A 165 0.16 -18.13 -30.17
CA ALA A 165 0.92 -19.36 -30.39
C ALA A 165 2.35 -19.24 -29.85
#